data_AF-A0A7W5ZZ33-F1
#
_entry.id   AF-A0A7W5ZZ33-F1
#
_cell.length_a   1.000
_cell.length_b   1.000
_cell.length_c   1.000
_cell.angle_alpha   90.00
_cell.angle_beta   90.00
_cell.angle_gamma   90.00
#
_symmetry.space_group_name_H-M   'P 1'
#
loop_
_entity.id
_entity.type
_entity.pdbx_description
1 polymer ?
#
loop_
_entity_poly.entity_id
_entity_poly.type
_entity_poly.pdbx_seq_one_letter_code
_entity_poly.pdbx_strand_id
1 'polypeptide(L)'
;MSDQLITAVEMANANGVDPKRFRAALRAAGLGWHSHNGRWEVMRGSSQHADMENVMARLCGEPSNFRSVKKAFDAKPRVSVRDEQYVLDLCDEFLGMKAVRQHCFPFLTGDPDLRGNRRPLPVDGFYPELRLVVEYHERQHKERVGFFDDKPTVSGVPRGEQRRRYDARRRELLPLNGITLIVLGVDEFAHDRAKRLLRISSDKVIVRRRLQEFQTKSSSG
;
A
#
# COMPACT_ATOMS: atom_id res chain seq x y z
N MET A 1 9.86 -10.64 -47.65
CA MET A 1 10.69 -9.92 -46.66
C MET A 1 10.23 -10.40 -45.30
N SER A 2 11.15 -10.89 -44.47
CA SER A 2 10.91 -11.86 -43.40
C SER A 2 9.89 -11.43 -42.33
N ASP A 3 8.87 -12.25 -42.11
CA ASP A 3 7.90 -12.18 -41.00
C ASP A 3 8.57 -12.57 -39.66
N GLN A 4 9.59 -11.82 -39.27
CA GLN A 4 10.35 -12.12 -38.07
C GLN A 4 9.77 -11.36 -36.88
N LEU A 5 9.38 -12.10 -35.85
CA LEU A 5 9.05 -11.54 -34.54
C LEU A 5 10.30 -10.89 -33.94
N ILE A 6 10.12 -9.73 -33.32
CA ILE A 6 11.18 -9.00 -32.62
C ILE A 6 10.71 -8.64 -31.22
N THR A 7 11.59 -8.89 -30.25
CA THR A 7 11.33 -8.59 -28.85
C THR A 7 11.90 -7.24 -28.44
N ALA A 8 11.34 -6.64 -27.37
CA ALA A 8 11.90 -5.43 -26.79
C ALA A 8 13.36 -5.60 -26.33
N VAL A 9 13.78 -6.82 -25.95
CA VAL A 9 15.16 -7.07 -25.53
C VAL A 9 16.10 -6.98 -26.72
N GLU A 10 15.72 -7.62 -27.83
CA GLU A 10 16.51 -7.58 -29.06
C GLU A 10 16.61 -6.15 -29.60
N MET A 11 15.52 -5.38 -29.57
CA MET A 11 15.54 -3.96 -29.93
C MET A 11 16.45 -3.14 -29.01
N ALA A 12 16.37 -3.35 -27.69
CA ALA A 12 17.21 -2.63 -26.73
C ALA A 12 18.70 -2.93 -26.94
N ASN A 13 19.06 -4.21 -27.08
CA ASN A 13 20.43 -4.64 -27.32
C ASN A 13 20.97 -4.09 -28.65
N ALA A 14 20.16 -4.12 -29.72
CA ALA A 14 20.55 -3.59 -31.03
C ALA A 14 20.79 -2.07 -31.01
N ASN A 15 20.15 -1.33 -30.10
CA ASN A 15 20.32 0.11 -29.94
C ASN A 15 21.27 0.50 -28.79
N GLY A 16 21.95 -0.48 -28.16
CA GLY A 16 22.86 -0.22 -27.04
C GLY A 16 22.18 0.31 -25.77
N VAL A 17 20.87 0.08 -25.61
CA VAL A 17 20.07 0.54 -24.49
C VAL A 17 19.84 -0.58 -23.48
N ASP A 18 19.87 -0.27 -22.19
CA ASP A 18 19.52 -1.24 -21.14
C ASP A 18 18.08 -1.79 -21.34
N PRO A 19 17.88 -3.12 -21.41
CA PRO A 19 16.57 -3.71 -21.64
C PRO A 19 15.52 -3.42 -20.56
N LYS A 20 15.91 -3.16 -19.31
CA LYS A 20 14.95 -2.77 -18.26
C LYS A 20 14.47 -1.34 -18.49
N ARG A 21 15.38 -0.44 -18.86
CA ARG A 21 15.11 0.97 -19.17
C ARG A 21 14.18 1.10 -20.38
N PHE A 22 14.42 0.34 -21.45
CA PHE A 22 13.52 0.34 -22.61
C PHE A 22 12.13 -0.22 -22.28
N ARG A 23 12.03 -1.32 -21.54
CA ARG A 23 10.73 -1.86 -21.08
C ARG A 23 10.00 -0.91 -20.14
N ALA A 24 10.71 -0.14 -19.32
CA ALA A 24 10.09 0.90 -18.49
C ALA A 24 9.49 2.02 -19.36
N ALA A 25 10.21 2.47 -20.38
CA ALA A 25 9.72 3.47 -21.34
C ALA A 25 8.49 2.98 -22.12
N LEU A 26 8.50 1.72 -22.58
CA LEU A 26 7.35 1.10 -23.27
C LEU A 26 6.10 1.02 -22.37
N ARG A 27 6.27 0.69 -21.08
CA ARG A 27 5.15 0.73 -20.11
C ARG A 27 4.64 2.15 -19.87
N ALA A 28 5.54 3.13 -19.78
CA ALA A 28 5.18 4.53 -19.58
C ALA A 28 4.46 5.13 -20.80
N ALA A 29 4.73 4.62 -22.00
CA ALA A 29 4.09 5.05 -23.24
C ALA A 29 2.60 4.62 -23.35
N GLY A 30 2.12 3.71 -22.49
CA GLY A 30 0.69 3.37 -22.41
C GLY A 30 0.12 2.77 -23.70
N LEU A 31 0.89 1.94 -24.40
CA LEU A 31 0.52 1.36 -25.69
C LEU A 31 -0.73 0.45 -25.56
N GLY A 32 -1.85 0.87 -26.16
CA GLY A 32 -3.16 0.24 -25.98
C GLY A 32 -3.30 -1.19 -26.52
N TRP A 33 -2.36 -1.64 -27.36
CA TRP A 33 -2.31 -3.01 -27.88
C TRP A 33 -1.54 -3.98 -26.97
N HIS A 34 -0.77 -3.48 -26.00
CA HIS A 34 0.04 -4.33 -25.13
C HIS A 34 -0.72 -4.69 -23.84
N SER A 35 -0.99 -5.98 -23.66
CA SER A 35 -1.68 -6.49 -22.47
C SER A 35 -0.81 -6.46 -21.21
N HIS A 36 -1.44 -6.38 -20.03
CA HIS A 36 -0.70 -6.37 -18.76
C HIS A 36 0.06 -7.70 -18.58
N ASN A 37 1.37 -7.63 -18.33
CA ASN A 37 2.31 -8.76 -18.28
C ASN A 37 2.50 -9.54 -19.60
N GLY A 38 2.04 -8.98 -20.72
CA GLY A 38 2.33 -9.51 -22.06
C GLY A 38 3.84 -9.54 -22.35
N ARG A 39 4.23 -10.42 -23.27
CA ARG A 39 5.57 -10.36 -23.85
C ARG A 39 5.63 -9.16 -24.79
N TRP A 40 6.66 -8.34 -24.64
CA TRP A 40 6.97 -7.27 -25.60
C TRP A 40 7.57 -7.88 -26.86
N GLU A 41 6.73 -8.52 -27.65
CA GLU A 41 7.06 -9.25 -28.87
C GLU A 41 6.06 -8.82 -29.94
N VAL A 42 6.59 -8.28 -31.05
CA VAL A 42 5.78 -7.72 -32.13
C VAL A 42 6.35 -8.17 -33.47
N MET A 43 5.53 -8.16 -34.51
CA MET A 43 5.99 -8.48 -35.87
C MET A 43 6.78 -7.30 -36.44
N ARG A 44 8.01 -7.54 -36.92
CA ARG A 44 8.84 -6.49 -37.53
C ARG A 44 8.10 -5.85 -38.71
N GLY A 45 8.05 -4.51 -38.74
CA GLY A 45 7.34 -3.75 -39.77
C GLY A 45 5.83 -3.55 -39.52
N SER A 46 5.28 -4.11 -38.44
CA SER A 46 3.90 -3.82 -38.02
C SER A 46 3.76 -2.42 -37.40
N SER A 47 2.53 -1.94 -37.26
CA SER A 47 2.23 -0.71 -36.51
C SER A 47 2.72 -0.78 -35.05
N GLN A 48 2.65 -1.96 -34.43
CA GLN A 48 3.15 -2.20 -33.07
C GLN A 48 4.68 -2.08 -33.00
N HIS A 49 5.39 -2.52 -34.05
CA HIS A 49 6.82 -2.33 -34.17
C HIS A 49 7.19 -0.86 -34.34
N ALA A 50 6.44 -0.11 -35.17
CA ALA A 50 6.64 1.33 -35.33
C ALA A 50 6.44 2.10 -34.01
N ASP A 51 5.46 1.71 -33.19
CA ASP A 51 5.28 2.27 -31.85
C ASP A 51 6.48 2.03 -30.94
N MET A 52 7.05 0.81 -30.98
CA MET A 52 8.25 0.48 -30.20
C MET A 52 9.49 1.25 -30.69
N GLU A 53 9.63 1.44 -32.00
CA GLU A 53 10.69 2.25 -32.62
C GLU A 53 10.56 3.72 -32.22
N ASN A 54 9.35 4.27 -32.19
CA ASN A 54 9.09 5.64 -31.74
C ASN A 54 9.46 5.85 -30.26
N VAL A 55 9.18 4.88 -29.40
CA VAL A 55 9.59 4.92 -27.98
C VAL A 55 11.11 4.82 -27.86
N MET A 56 11.76 3.99 -28.68
CA MET A 56 13.23 3.86 -28.70
C MET A 56 13.90 5.15 -29.17
N ALA A 57 13.40 5.78 -30.24
CA ALA A 57 13.93 7.03 -30.76
C ALA A 57 13.86 8.16 -29.72
N ARG A 58 12.76 8.25 -28.97
CA ARG A 58 12.61 9.20 -27.85
C ARG A 58 13.58 8.88 -26.72
N LEU A 59 13.83 7.61 -26.43
CA LEU A 59 14.72 7.18 -25.36
C LEU A 59 16.21 7.42 -25.68
N CYS A 60 16.61 7.33 -26.95
CA CYS A 60 17.97 7.57 -27.42
C CYS A 60 18.24 9.06 -27.72
N GLY A 61 17.21 9.85 -28.02
CA GLY A 61 17.32 11.28 -28.35
C GLY A 61 17.33 12.25 -27.17
N GLU A 62 17.11 11.78 -25.93
CA GLU A 62 17.15 12.65 -24.75
C GLU A 62 18.56 12.66 -24.10
N PRO A 63 19.22 13.83 -23.97
CA PRO A 63 20.40 13.93 -23.13
C PRO A 63 20.01 13.72 -21.67
N SER A 64 20.75 12.84 -21.00
CA SER A 64 20.58 12.51 -19.59
C SER A 64 20.65 13.75 -18.70
N ASN A 65 19.50 14.29 -18.29
CA ASN A 65 19.42 15.15 -17.10
C ASN A 65 18.04 15.02 -16.44
N PHE A 66 18.04 14.49 -15.23
CA PHE A 66 16.87 14.47 -14.35
C PHE A 66 16.45 15.91 -14.02
N ARG A 67 15.30 16.37 -14.54
CA ARG A 67 14.29 17.16 -13.78
C ARG A 67 13.10 17.56 -14.64
N SER A 68 11.92 17.24 -14.10
CA SER A 68 10.63 17.93 -14.21
C SER A 68 10.29 18.70 -15.48
N VAL A 69 9.31 18.19 -16.22
CA VAL A 69 8.30 19.02 -16.88
C VAL A 69 6.91 18.55 -16.45
N LYS A 70 6.24 19.40 -15.68
CA LYS A 70 4.80 19.29 -15.39
C LYS A 70 4.03 19.60 -16.67
N LYS A 71 2.99 18.82 -16.98
CA LYS A 71 1.85 19.32 -17.75
C LYS A 71 0.56 18.96 -17.04
N ALA A 72 -0.25 19.99 -16.83
CA ALA A 72 -1.51 19.97 -16.12
C ALA A 72 -2.52 19.06 -16.83
N PHE A 73 -2.92 18.03 -16.10
CA PHE A 73 -4.31 17.58 -16.08
C PHE A 73 -4.76 17.75 -14.64
N ASP A 74 -5.92 18.38 -14.45
CA ASP A 74 -6.55 18.59 -13.15
C ASP A 74 -6.75 17.27 -12.40
N ALA A 75 -5.77 16.95 -11.55
CA ALA A 75 -5.91 16.14 -10.36
C ALA A 75 -4.64 16.37 -9.54
N LYS A 76 -4.78 16.94 -8.33
CA LYS A 76 -3.66 17.08 -7.39
C LYS A 76 -2.91 15.74 -7.31
N PRO A 77 -1.57 15.70 -7.47
CA PRO A 77 -0.83 14.48 -7.27
C PRO A 77 -0.91 14.16 -5.77
N ARG A 78 -1.80 13.22 -5.41
CA ARG A 78 -1.83 12.67 -4.06
C ARG A 78 -0.49 11.96 -3.89
N VAL A 79 0.34 12.48 -2.98
CA VAL A 79 1.35 11.67 -2.29
C VAL A 79 0.72 10.30 -2.04
N SER A 80 1.44 9.20 -2.29
CA SER A 80 0.94 7.86 -1.99
C SER A 80 0.79 7.69 -0.47
N VAL A 81 -0.24 8.30 0.10
CA VAL A 81 -0.65 8.13 1.50
C VAL A 81 -0.83 6.63 1.69
N ARG A 82 -0.28 6.04 2.75
CA ARG A 82 -0.47 4.62 3.04
C ARG A 82 -1.95 4.36 3.32
N ASP A 83 -2.43 3.15 3.03
CA ASP A 83 -3.86 2.83 3.19
C ASP A 83 -4.30 2.97 4.66
N GLU A 84 -3.44 2.59 5.61
CA GLU A 84 -3.58 2.88 7.05
C GLU A 84 -3.89 4.36 7.30
N GLN A 85 -3.01 5.26 6.84
CA GLN A 85 -3.19 6.70 7.03
C GLN A 85 -4.48 7.22 6.39
N TYR A 86 -4.83 6.73 5.20
CA TYR A 86 -6.08 7.12 4.53
C TYR A 86 -7.31 6.72 5.34
N VAL A 87 -7.38 5.47 5.82
CA VAL A 87 -8.51 4.98 6.62
C VAL A 87 -8.61 5.72 7.94
N LEU A 88 -7.47 5.96 8.58
CA LEU A 88 -7.38 6.72 9.82
C LEU A 88 -7.82 8.19 9.64
N ASP A 89 -7.51 8.82 8.50
CA ASP A 89 -7.99 10.17 8.19
C ASP A 89 -9.51 10.21 7.97
N LEU A 90 -10.11 9.15 7.39
CA LEU A 90 -11.57 9.03 7.31
C LEU A 90 -12.21 8.89 8.70
N CYS A 91 -11.56 8.15 9.61
CA CYS A 91 -12.01 8.01 10.99
C CYS A 91 -11.98 9.36 11.71
N ASP A 92 -10.91 10.13 11.53
CA ASP A 92 -10.82 11.48 12.09
C ASP A 92 -11.93 12.40 11.58
N GLU A 93 -12.16 12.39 10.26
CA GLU A 93 -13.22 13.20 9.63
C GLU A 93 -14.59 12.83 10.20
N PHE A 94 -14.85 11.54 10.38
CA PHE A 94 -16.14 11.06 10.90
C PHE A 94 -16.34 11.38 12.40
N LEU A 95 -15.29 11.24 13.20
CA LEU A 95 -15.34 11.49 14.65
C LEU A 95 -15.20 12.98 15.01
N GLY A 96 -14.76 13.82 14.08
CA GLY A 96 -14.54 15.25 14.30
C GLY A 96 -13.29 15.57 15.13
N MET A 97 -12.39 14.60 15.32
CA MET A 97 -11.18 14.75 16.15
C MET A 97 -10.00 13.97 15.55
N LYS A 98 -8.78 14.39 15.90
CA LYS A 98 -7.55 13.73 15.43
C LYS A 98 -7.08 12.67 16.42
N ALA A 99 -6.85 11.45 15.95
CA ALA A 99 -6.22 10.42 16.77
C ALA A 99 -4.71 10.68 16.95
N VAL A 100 -4.20 10.24 18.09
CA VAL A 100 -2.76 10.08 18.34
C VAL A 100 -2.28 8.86 17.56
N ARG A 101 -1.44 9.08 16.54
CA ARG A 101 -0.88 8.02 15.70
C ARG A 101 0.22 7.25 16.42
N GLN A 102 0.31 5.94 16.18
CA GLN A 102 1.37 5.08 16.70
C GLN A 102 1.54 5.17 18.23
N HIS A 103 0.43 5.37 18.95
CA HIS A 103 0.46 5.55 20.39
C HIS A 103 0.94 4.27 21.10
N CYS A 104 1.79 4.43 22.10
CA CYS A 104 2.39 3.31 22.84
C CYS A 104 1.90 3.33 24.29
N PHE A 105 1.06 2.37 24.66
CA PHE A 105 0.66 2.21 26.05
C PHE A 105 1.73 1.48 26.87
N PRO A 106 2.02 1.90 28.12
CA PRO A 106 3.00 1.22 28.97
C PRO A 106 2.68 -0.25 29.23
N PHE A 107 1.39 -0.62 29.30
CA PHE A 107 0.96 -2.00 29.54
C PHE A 107 0.97 -2.88 28.28
N LEU A 108 1.08 -2.30 27.08
CA LEU A 108 0.98 -3.01 25.81
C LEU A 108 2.37 -3.18 25.20
N THR A 109 2.98 -4.34 25.43
CA THR A 109 4.36 -4.61 25.04
C THR A 109 4.53 -5.86 24.17
N GLY A 110 5.61 -5.85 23.39
CA GLY A 110 6.02 -6.90 22.48
C GLY A 110 6.64 -8.09 23.21
N ASP A 111 7.11 -9.04 22.41
CA ASP A 111 7.86 -10.17 22.94
C ASP A 111 9.13 -9.69 23.63
N PRO A 112 9.58 -10.38 24.69
CA PRO A 112 10.89 -10.13 25.25
C PRO A 112 11.96 -10.50 24.22
N ASP A 113 13.03 -9.70 24.17
CA ASP A 113 14.25 -10.08 23.47
C ASP A 113 15.07 -11.11 24.28
N LEU A 114 16.20 -11.54 23.73
CA LEU A 114 17.12 -12.50 24.38
C LEU A 114 17.64 -12.03 25.76
N ARG A 115 17.55 -10.74 26.06
CA ARG A 115 17.96 -10.12 27.33
C ARG A 115 16.77 -9.88 28.27
N GLY A 116 15.56 -10.31 27.89
CA GLY A 116 14.33 -10.11 28.65
C GLY A 116 13.67 -8.74 28.47
N ASN A 117 14.23 -7.84 27.66
CA ASN A 117 13.67 -6.51 27.46
C ASN A 117 12.47 -6.55 26.53
N ARG A 118 11.46 -5.74 26.81
CA ARG A 118 10.25 -5.62 25.99
C ARG A 118 10.16 -4.23 25.39
N ARG A 119 9.74 -4.16 24.13
CA ARG A 119 9.45 -2.89 23.46
C ARG A 119 7.94 -2.61 23.49
N PRO A 120 7.50 -1.36 23.62
CA PRO A 120 6.09 -1.00 23.48
C PRO A 120 5.56 -1.42 22.10
N LEU A 121 4.29 -1.82 22.03
CA LEU A 121 3.60 -2.04 20.76
C LEU A 121 2.79 -0.79 20.42
N PRO A 122 3.09 -0.12 19.29
CA PRO A 122 2.28 0.99 18.84
C PRO A 122 0.92 0.50 18.36
N VAL A 123 -0.11 1.31 18.58
CA VAL A 123 -1.43 1.16 17.92
C VAL A 123 -1.56 2.19 16.81
N ASP A 124 -2.28 1.87 15.73
CA ASP A 124 -2.37 2.74 14.55
C ASP A 124 -2.96 4.14 14.88
N GLY A 125 -4.12 4.19 15.55
CA GLY A 125 -4.75 5.43 15.98
C GLY A 125 -5.47 5.31 17.33
N PHE A 126 -5.17 6.22 18.26
CA PHE A 126 -5.82 6.32 19.56
C PHE A 126 -6.58 7.63 19.72
N TYR A 127 -7.86 7.57 20.08
CA TYR A 127 -8.73 8.70 20.42
C TYR A 127 -8.91 8.75 21.94
N PRO A 128 -8.17 9.59 22.68
CA PRO A 128 -8.14 9.57 24.14
C PRO A 128 -9.50 9.89 24.78
N GLU A 129 -10.20 10.90 24.25
CA GLU A 129 -11.51 11.35 24.74
C GLU A 129 -12.58 10.25 24.65
N LEU A 130 -12.46 9.37 23.65
CA LEU A 130 -13.40 8.28 23.41
C LEU A 130 -12.94 6.96 24.02
N ARG A 131 -11.74 6.93 24.63
CA ARG A 131 -11.03 5.70 25.02
C ARG A 131 -11.09 4.63 23.93
N LEU A 132 -10.80 5.03 22.69
CA LEU A 132 -10.98 4.22 21.50
C LEU A 132 -9.66 4.07 20.75
N VAL A 133 -9.30 2.85 20.40
CA VAL A 133 -8.24 2.52 19.44
C VAL A 133 -8.87 2.03 18.15
N VAL A 134 -8.39 2.55 17.02
CA VAL A 134 -8.70 2.07 15.67
C VAL A 134 -7.43 1.51 15.05
N GLU A 135 -7.47 0.26 14.58
CA GLU A 135 -6.40 -0.43 13.84
C GLU A 135 -6.84 -0.74 12.42
N TYR A 136 -5.96 -0.59 11.44
CA TYR A 136 -6.20 -0.97 10.05
C TYR A 136 -5.42 -2.24 9.67
N HIS A 137 -6.15 -3.32 9.41
CA HIS A 137 -5.54 -4.61 9.08
C HIS A 137 -5.50 -4.83 7.57
N GLU A 138 -4.31 -4.70 6.99
CA GLU A 138 -4.01 -5.15 5.62
C GLU A 138 -4.07 -6.68 5.50
N ARG A 139 -4.05 -7.21 4.26
CA ARG A 139 -4.17 -8.65 3.96
C ARG A 139 -3.23 -9.54 4.78
N GLN A 140 -2.04 -9.03 5.11
CA GLN A 140 -1.00 -9.76 5.84
C GLN A 140 -1.39 -10.13 7.28
N HIS A 141 -2.47 -9.57 7.82
CA HIS A 141 -3.00 -9.94 9.14
C HIS A 141 -3.95 -11.15 9.10
N LYS A 142 -4.46 -11.52 7.92
CA LYS A 142 -5.39 -12.65 7.75
C LYS A 142 -4.77 -13.81 6.97
N GLU A 143 -3.96 -13.51 5.96
CA GLU A 143 -3.42 -14.50 5.04
C GLU A 143 -1.92 -14.68 5.26
N ARG A 144 -1.44 -15.93 5.15
CA ARG A 144 -0.01 -16.21 5.19
C ARG A 144 0.67 -15.63 3.94
N VAL A 145 1.68 -14.81 4.14
CA VAL A 145 2.53 -14.25 3.09
C VAL A 145 3.93 -14.84 3.24
N GLY A 146 4.17 -16.01 2.64
CA GLY A 146 5.33 -16.87 2.92
C GLY A 146 6.68 -16.14 3.06
N PHE A 147 7.09 -15.36 2.05
CA PHE A 147 8.40 -14.68 2.07
C PHE A 147 8.59 -13.68 3.24
N PHE A 148 7.52 -13.08 3.75
CA PHE A 148 7.59 -12.11 4.86
C PHE A 148 7.32 -12.76 6.20
N ASP A 149 6.44 -13.75 6.24
CA ASP A 149 5.98 -14.38 7.48
C ASP A 149 7.02 -15.33 8.08
N ASP A 150 7.85 -15.95 7.23
CA ASP A 150 8.85 -16.93 7.66
C ASP A 150 10.15 -16.27 8.15
N LYS A 151 10.25 -14.92 8.10
CA LYS A 151 11.43 -14.20 8.60
C LYS A 151 11.53 -14.34 10.12
N PRO A 152 12.71 -14.72 10.66
CA PRO A 152 12.90 -14.80 12.10
C PRO A 152 12.79 -13.41 12.72
N THR A 153 12.21 -13.34 13.91
CA THR A 153 12.10 -12.12 14.69
C THR A 153 13.04 -12.13 15.89
N VAL A 154 13.14 -11.00 16.60
CA VAL A 154 13.98 -10.83 17.80
C VAL A 154 13.66 -11.82 18.93
N SER A 155 12.46 -12.41 18.93
CA SER A 155 12.00 -13.41 19.90
C SER A 155 12.13 -14.85 19.39
N GLY A 156 12.76 -15.07 18.22
CA GLY A 156 12.96 -16.40 17.64
C GLY A 156 11.74 -17.00 16.95
N VAL A 157 10.59 -16.32 16.95
CA VAL A 157 9.38 -16.76 16.24
C VAL A 157 9.31 -16.17 14.83
N PRO A 158 8.62 -16.82 13.88
CA PRO A 158 8.36 -16.24 12.56
C PRO A 158 7.56 -14.94 12.65
N ARG A 159 7.82 -13.99 11.75
CA ARG A 159 7.16 -12.67 11.71
C ARG A 159 5.64 -12.77 11.60
N GLY A 160 5.12 -13.77 10.89
CA GLY A 160 3.68 -14.01 10.79
C GLY A 160 3.06 -14.39 12.14
N GLU A 161 3.75 -15.24 12.90
CA GLU A 161 3.32 -15.62 14.25
C GLU A 161 3.41 -14.43 15.23
N GLN A 162 4.49 -13.66 15.15
CA GLN A 162 4.66 -12.46 15.97
C GLN A 162 3.49 -11.47 15.77
N ARG A 163 3.07 -11.24 14.51
CA ARG A 163 1.91 -10.37 14.21
C ARG A 163 0.64 -10.90 14.86
N ARG A 164 0.35 -12.20 14.73
CA ARG A 164 -0.83 -12.83 15.36
C ARG A 164 -0.81 -12.69 16.89
N ARG A 165 0.35 -12.90 17.52
CA ARG A 165 0.52 -12.70 18.96
C ARG A 165 0.24 -11.25 19.38
N TYR A 166 0.72 -10.29 18.61
CA TYR A 166 0.53 -8.87 18.92
C TYR A 166 -0.91 -8.43 18.71
N ASP A 167 -1.58 -8.90 17.66
CA ASP A 167 -3.00 -8.66 17.43
C ASP A 167 -3.87 -9.26 18.55
N ALA A 168 -3.52 -10.46 19.03
CA ALA A 168 -4.19 -11.07 20.19
C ALA A 168 -3.99 -10.23 21.46
N ARG A 169 -2.76 -9.80 21.75
CA ARG A 169 -2.47 -8.93 22.91
C ARG A 169 -3.26 -7.63 22.88
N ARG A 170 -3.38 -6.97 21.72
CA ARG A 170 -4.20 -5.75 21.59
C ARG A 170 -5.67 -6.05 21.91
N ARG A 171 -6.20 -7.14 21.35
CA ARG A 171 -7.59 -7.56 21.57
C ARG A 171 -7.89 -7.89 23.04
N GLU A 172 -6.92 -8.44 23.76
CA GLU A 172 -7.08 -8.81 25.16
C GLU A 172 -6.83 -7.63 26.11
N LEU A 173 -5.71 -6.92 25.94
CA LEU A 173 -5.24 -5.94 26.91
C LEU A 173 -5.94 -4.58 26.80
N LEU A 174 -6.33 -4.14 25.60
CA LEU A 174 -7.01 -2.84 25.46
C LEU A 174 -8.36 -2.84 26.20
N PRO A 175 -9.26 -3.82 26.02
CA PRO A 175 -10.53 -3.85 26.74
C PRO A 175 -10.36 -4.00 28.26
N LEU A 176 -9.39 -4.80 28.73
CA LEU A 176 -9.08 -4.93 30.16
C LEU A 176 -8.67 -3.60 30.79
N ASN A 177 -8.10 -2.68 30.01
CA ASN A 177 -7.75 -1.33 30.44
C ASN A 177 -8.86 -0.31 30.10
N GLY A 178 -10.08 -0.76 29.83
CA GLY A 178 -11.22 0.10 29.52
C GLY A 178 -11.06 0.89 28.23
N ILE A 179 -10.32 0.36 27.26
CA ILE A 179 -10.12 0.96 25.94
C ILE A 179 -10.80 0.05 24.90
N THR A 180 -11.72 0.62 24.14
CA THR A 180 -12.39 -0.13 23.07
C THR A 180 -11.45 -0.25 21.87
N LEU A 181 -11.37 -1.45 21.29
CA LEU A 181 -10.61 -1.71 20.07
C LEU A 181 -11.58 -1.92 18.90
N ILE A 182 -11.44 -1.13 17.84
CA ILE A 182 -12.09 -1.35 16.55
C ILE A 182 -11.03 -1.66 15.50
N VAL A 183 -11.16 -2.83 14.87
CA VAL A 183 -10.32 -3.23 13.74
C VAL A 183 -11.12 -3.03 12.45
N LEU A 184 -10.49 -2.37 11.48
CA LEU A 184 -10.99 -2.17 10.12
C LEU A 184 -10.11 -2.98 9.17
N GLY A 185 -10.67 -4.03 8.57
CA GLY A 185 -9.94 -4.90 7.64
C GLY A 185 -9.99 -4.38 6.20
N VAL A 186 -8.93 -4.62 5.42
CA VAL A 186 -8.90 -4.28 3.98
C VAL A 186 -10.10 -4.83 3.18
N ASP A 187 -10.63 -5.98 3.58
CA ASP A 187 -11.76 -6.62 2.90
C ASP A 187 -13.09 -5.89 3.12
N GLU A 188 -13.16 -4.98 4.10
CA GLU A 188 -14.32 -4.11 4.29
C GLU A 188 -14.37 -2.98 3.26
N PHE A 189 -13.25 -2.67 2.61
CA PHE A 189 -13.10 -1.57 1.66
C PHE A 189 -12.94 -2.07 0.23
N ALA A 190 -13.27 -1.21 -0.74
CA ALA A 190 -13.00 -1.51 -2.13
C ALA A 190 -11.50 -1.44 -2.41
N HIS A 191 -10.94 -2.52 -2.97
CA HIS A 191 -9.51 -2.65 -3.21
C HIS A 191 -9.23 -3.30 -4.57
N ASP A 192 -8.05 -3.02 -5.12
CA ASP A 192 -7.57 -3.65 -6.34
C ASP A 192 -7.11 -5.11 -6.10
N ARG A 193 -6.67 -5.80 -7.16
CA ARG A 193 -6.17 -7.18 -7.06
C ARG A 193 -4.91 -7.31 -6.19
N ALA A 194 -4.18 -6.22 -5.97
CA ALA A 194 -3.03 -6.15 -5.08
C ALA A 194 -3.41 -5.78 -3.63
N LYS A 195 -4.71 -5.71 -3.32
CA LYS A 195 -5.27 -5.28 -2.03
C LYS A 195 -4.90 -3.84 -1.63
N ARG A 196 -4.69 -2.96 -2.61
CA ARG A 196 -4.58 -1.51 -2.36
C ARG A 196 -5.95 -0.86 -2.45
N LEU A 197 -6.24 0.06 -1.53
CA LEU A 197 -7.54 0.72 -1.50
C LEU A 197 -7.78 1.57 -2.76
N LEU A 198 -9.00 1.47 -3.30
CA LEU A 198 -9.45 2.30 -4.42
C LEU A 198 -9.81 3.74 -3.99
N ARG A 199 -10.01 3.97 -2.68
CA ARG A 199 -10.25 5.28 -2.05
C ARG A 199 -11.46 6.00 -2.63
N ILE A 200 -12.62 5.36 -2.48
CA ILE A 200 -13.88 5.79 -3.06
C ILE A 200 -14.81 6.36 -1.99
N SER A 201 -15.84 7.09 -2.41
CA SER A 201 -16.76 7.76 -1.49
C SER A 201 -17.49 6.80 -0.53
N SER A 202 -17.71 5.55 -0.93
CA SER A 202 -18.34 4.53 -0.08
C SER A 202 -17.48 4.15 1.14
N ASP A 203 -16.18 4.42 1.13
CA ASP A 203 -15.29 4.14 2.26
C ASP A 203 -15.74 4.90 3.53
N LYS A 204 -16.30 6.10 3.36
CA LYS A 204 -16.91 6.88 4.45
C LYS A 204 -18.11 6.19 5.08
N VAL A 205 -18.88 5.42 4.31
CA VAL A 205 -20.06 4.70 4.80
C VAL A 205 -19.63 3.54 5.69
N ILE A 206 -18.54 2.85 5.34
CA ILE A 206 -17.94 1.78 6.14
C ILE A 206 -17.48 2.33 7.50
N VAL A 207 -16.69 3.42 7.47
CA VAL A 207 -16.21 4.07 8.70
C VAL A 207 -17.38 4.53 9.58
N ARG A 208 -18.37 5.22 9.00
CA ARG A 208 -19.58 5.63 9.72
C ARG A 208 -20.26 4.46 10.41
N ARG A 209 -20.51 3.37 9.68
CA ARG A 209 -21.18 2.17 10.22
C ARG A 209 -20.39 1.57 11.40
N ARG A 210 -19.06 1.54 11.31
CA ARG A 210 -18.20 0.92 12.33
C ARG A 210 -18.00 1.79 13.56
N LEU A 211 -18.10 3.11 13.43
CA LEU A 211 -17.80 4.07 14.49
C LEU A 211 -19.02 4.86 15.00
N GLN A 212 -20.23 4.60 14.48
CA GLN A 212 -21.45 5.35 14.81
C GLN A 212 -21.72 5.53 16.32
N GLU A 213 -21.38 4.53 17.14
CA GLU A 213 -21.60 4.53 18.58
C GLU A 213 -20.72 5.53 19.35
N PHE A 214 -19.69 6.07 18.70
CA PHE A 214 -18.74 7.00 19.31
C PHE A 214 -19.04 8.47 18.97
N GLN A 215 -19.90 8.74 17.99
CA GLN A 215 -20.25 10.11 17.62
C GLN A 215 -21.19 10.76 18.66
N THR A 216 -22.02 9.97 19.35
CA THR A 216 -22.95 10.46 20.38
C THR A 216 -22.26 10.79 21.71
N LYS A 217 -21.10 10.17 21.98
CA LYS A 217 -20.34 10.38 23.22
C LYS A 217 -19.57 11.71 23.22
N SER A 218 -19.31 12.28 22.04
CA SER A 218 -18.60 13.56 21.90
C SER A 218 -19.48 14.80 22.17
N SER A 219 -20.81 14.66 22.22
CA SER A 219 -21.74 15.77 22.39
C SER A 219 -22.26 15.94 23.83
N SER A 220 -21.70 15.23 24.80
CA SER A 220 -22.03 15.35 26.22
C SER A 220 -20.84 15.90 27.01
N GLY A 221 -20.39 17.09 26.61
CA GLY A 221 -19.39 17.91 27.30
C GLY A 221 -19.89 19.33 27.46
#